data_AF-A0A411YG24-F1
#
_entry.id   AF-A0A411YG24-F1
#
_cell.length_a   1.000
_cell.length_b   1.000
_cell.length_c   1.000
_cell.angle_alpha   90.00
_cell.angle_beta   90.00
_cell.angle_gamma   90.00
#
_symmetry.space_group_name_H-M   'P 1'
#
loop_
_entity.id
_entity.type
_entity.pdbx_description
1 polymer ?
#
loop_
_entity_poly.entity_id
_entity_poly.type
_entity_poly.pdbx_seq_one_letter_code
_entity_poly.pdbx_strand_id
1 'polypeptide(L)'
;MTATDRQAAVSATLIQLADTLVSEYDLLEHLDLLLHRSANVLEAEAGGVMLSNRRGELQLLASTDEPARLMELHELARQQGPSVECFQGGVQVEELEPARE
;
A
#
# COMPACT_ATOMS: atom_id res chain seq x y z
N MET A 1 -18.64 -1.12 6.97
CA MET A 1 -18.30 -0.59 8.32
C MET A 1 -18.99 0.77 8.55
N THR A 2 -19.32 1.21 9.79
CA THR A 2 -19.89 2.58 9.98
C THR A 2 -18.79 3.65 9.98
N ALA A 3 -19.14 4.92 9.76
CA ALA A 3 -18.17 6.02 9.76
C ALA A 3 -17.41 6.16 11.10
N THR A 4 -18.12 5.94 12.22
CA THR A 4 -17.53 5.96 13.57
C THR A 4 -16.57 4.79 13.77
N ASP A 5 -16.95 3.58 13.32
CA ASP A 5 -16.08 2.40 13.40
C ASP A 5 -14.80 2.58 12.56
N ARG A 6 -14.94 3.17 11.35
CA ARG A 6 -13.80 3.47 10.48
C ARG A 6 -12.83 4.45 11.14
N GLN A 7 -13.35 5.51 11.75
CA GLN A 7 -12.51 6.51 12.40
C GLN A 7 -11.78 5.96 13.63
N ALA A 8 -12.44 5.09 14.39
CA ALA A 8 -11.81 4.35 15.49
C ALA A 8 -10.69 3.42 14.98
N ALA A 9 -10.92 2.68 13.89
CA ALA A 9 -9.93 1.79 13.28
C ALA A 9 -8.69 2.54 12.76
N VAL A 10 -8.89 3.69 12.10
CA VAL A 10 -7.78 4.56 11.66
C VAL A 10 -6.98 5.07 12.86
N SER A 11 -7.67 5.58 13.88
CA SER A 11 -7.01 6.11 15.09
C SER A 11 -6.19 5.03 15.80
N ALA A 12 -6.75 3.83 15.97
CA ALA A 12 -6.04 2.71 16.59
C ALA A 12 -4.80 2.30 15.80
N THR A 13 -4.89 2.28 14.46
CA THR A 13 -3.76 1.97 13.58
C THR A 13 -2.64 3.00 13.75
N LEU A 14 -2.97 4.30 13.78
CA LEU A 14 -1.98 5.37 13.97
C LEU A 14 -1.28 5.30 15.34
N ILE A 15 -2.03 4.99 16.40
CA ILE A 15 -1.45 4.81 17.74
C ILE A 15 -0.48 3.62 17.73
N GLN A 16 -0.88 2.49 17.15
CA GLN A 16 -0.05 1.30 17.07
C GLN A 16 1.24 1.55 16.28
N LEU A 17 1.17 2.32 15.19
CA LEU A 17 2.34 2.73 14.39
C LEU A 17 3.26 3.74 15.10
N ALA A 18 2.71 4.58 15.99
CA ALA A 18 3.50 5.54 16.77
C ALA A 18 4.22 4.87 17.93
N ASP A 19 3.60 3.90 18.60
CA ASP A 19 4.18 3.16 19.72
C ASP A 19 5.38 2.31 19.29
N THR A 20 5.37 1.88 18.03
CA THR A 20 6.41 1.08 17.41
C THR A 20 7.68 1.86 17.05
N LEU A 21 7.60 3.19 16.90
CA LEU A 21 8.78 4.04 16.65
C LEU A 21 9.67 4.23 17.90
N VAL A 22 9.31 3.61 19.03
CA VAL A 22 10.00 3.71 20.32
C VAL A 22 10.81 2.43 20.65
N SER A 23 10.70 1.36 19.84
CA SER A 23 11.43 0.08 19.99
C SER A 23 12.21 -0.30 18.72
N GLU A 24 12.94 -1.43 18.73
CA GLU A 24 13.64 -1.99 17.55
C GLU A 24 12.72 -2.01 16.32
N TYR A 25 12.93 -1.08 15.40
CA TYR A 25 12.01 -0.79 14.30
C TYR A 25 12.24 -1.73 13.11
N ASP A 26 11.33 -2.69 12.92
CA ASP A 26 11.27 -3.51 11.70
C ASP A 26 10.33 -2.88 10.65
N LEU A 27 10.87 -2.03 9.78
CA LEU A 27 10.12 -1.35 8.72
C LEU A 27 9.18 -2.28 7.93
N LEU A 28 9.61 -3.51 7.60
CA LEU A 28 8.82 -4.40 6.76
C LEU A 28 7.58 -4.91 7.49
N GLU A 29 7.72 -5.32 8.74
CA GLU A 29 6.59 -5.73 9.58
C GLU A 29 5.58 -4.59 9.75
N HIS A 30 6.05 -3.34 9.82
CA HIS A 30 5.18 -2.19 10.01
C HIS A 30 4.42 -1.82 8.75
N LEU A 31 5.08 -1.87 7.59
CA LEU A 31 4.43 -1.63 6.31
C LEU A 31 3.42 -2.73 5.99
N ASP A 32 3.71 -3.98 6.36
CA ASP A 32 2.77 -5.08 6.23
C ASP A 32 1.53 -4.90 7.12
N LEU A 33 1.73 -4.55 8.39
CA LEU A 33 0.63 -4.21 9.29
C LEU A 33 -0.20 -3.03 8.76
N LEU A 34 0.45 -1.94 8.35
CA LEU A 34 -0.20 -0.75 7.79
C LEU A 34 -1.04 -1.12 6.56
N LEU A 35 -0.48 -1.92 5.65
CA LEU A 35 -1.15 -2.36 4.44
C LEU A 35 -2.42 -3.14 4.77
N HIS A 36 -2.31 -4.17 5.62
CA HIS A 36 -3.46 -4.99 6.00
C HIS A 36 -4.54 -4.16 6.72
N ARG A 37 -4.17 -3.23 7.60
CA ARG A 37 -5.14 -2.33 8.24
C ARG A 37 -5.79 -1.38 7.25
N SER A 38 -5.02 -0.83 6.32
CA SER A 38 -5.53 0.08 5.29
C SER A 38 -6.49 -0.64 4.35
N ALA A 39 -6.14 -1.84 3.87
CA ALA A 39 -7.02 -2.67 3.04
C ALA A 39 -8.35 -2.97 3.75
N ASN A 40 -8.31 -3.33 5.03
CA ASN A 40 -9.51 -3.53 5.84
C ASN A 40 -10.35 -2.25 6.00
N VAL A 41 -9.71 -1.10 6.22
CA VAL A 41 -10.40 0.19 6.40
C VAL A 41 -11.04 0.70 5.11
N LEU A 42 -10.36 0.46 3.99
CA LEU A 42 -10.78 0.86 2.64
C LEU A 42 -11.71 -0.17 1.98
N GLU A 43 -11.91 -1.33 2.61
CA GLU A 43 -12.65 -2.46 2.05
C GLU A 43 -12.07 -2.90 0.67
N ALA A 44 -10.74 -2.82 0.53
CA ALA A 44 -10.02 -3.22 -0.68
C ALA A 44 -9.79 -4.74 -0.71
N GLU A 45 -9.90 -5.34 -1.90
CA GLU A 45 -9.69 -6.79 -2.09
C GLU A 45 -8.22 -7.18 -1.90
N ALA A 46 -7.30 -6.38 -2.46
CA ALA A 46 -5.87 -6.57 -2.33
C ALA A 46 -5.14 -5.22 -2.40
N GLY A 47 -3.84 -5.22 -2.05
CA GLY A 47 -3.00 -4.05 -2.18
C GLY A 47 -1.51 -4.33 -2.00
N GLY A 48 -0.70 -3.30 -2.27
CA GLY A 48 0.75 -3.32 -2.09
C GLY A 48 1.26 -2.00 -1.54
N VAL A 49 2.44 -2.04 -0.92
CA VAL A 49 3.19 -0.85 -0.51
C VAL A 49 4.49 -0.79 -1.29
N MET A 50 4.68 0.30 -2.02
CA MET A 50 5.92 0.59 -2.73
C MET A 50 6.71 1.71 -2.06
N LEU A 51 8.04 1.59 -2.08
CA LEU A 51 8.95 2.62 -1.61
C LEU A 51 10.12 2.78 -2.57
N SER A 52 10.55 4.02 -2.79
CA SER A 52 11.76 4.27 -3.54
C SER A 52 13.00 4.02 -2.68
N ASN A 53 13.98 3.35 -3.25
CA ASN A 53 15.29 3.24 -2.63
C ASN A 53 16.09 4.56 -2.79
N ARG A 54 17.29 4.62 -2.22
CA ARG A 54 18.15 5.83 -2.29
C ARG A 54 18.57 6.24 -3.72
N ARG A 55 18.37 5.38 -4.71
CA ARG A 55 18.65 5.64 -6.13
C ARG A 55 17.41 6.11 -6.90
N GLY A 56 16.26 6.19 -6.24
CA GLY A 56 14.98 6.55 -6.86
C GLY A 56 14.29 5.38 -7.56
N GLU A 57 14.74 4.15 -7.37
CA GLU A 57 14.09 2.96 -7.94
C GLU A 57 12.98 2.49 -7.00
N LEU A 58 11.78 2.33 -7.55
CA LEU A 58 10.61 1.89 -6.82
C LEU A 58 10.69 0.37 -6.54
N GLN A 59 10.37 -0.03 -5.31
CA GLN A 59 10.42 -1.43 -4.86
C GLN A 59 9.17 -1.77 -4.06
N LEU A 60 8.62 -2.97 -4.28
CA LEU A 60 7.53 -3.52 -3.48
C LEU A 60 8.07 -4.00 -2.12
N LEU A 61 7.50 -3.48 -1.03
CA LEU A 61 7.89 -3.82 0.35
C LEU A 61 6.88 -4.70 1.08
N ALA A 62 5.60 -4.57 0.77
CA ALA A 62 4.53 -5.39 1.35
C ALA A 62 3.42 -5.63 0.33
N SER A 63 2.71 -6.75 0.45
CA SER A 63 1.51 -7.07 -0.34
C SER A 63 0.54 -7.91 0.49
N THR A 64 -0.76 -7.74 0.29
CA THR A 64 -1.79 -8.49 1.02
C THR A 64 -1.89 -9.95 0.62
N ASP A 65 -1.50 -10.28 -0.63
CA ASP A 65 -1.52 -11.63 -1.15
C ASP A 65 -0.51 -11.82 -2.30
N GLU A 66 -0.29 -13.07 -2.69
CA GLU A 66 0.66 -13.40 -3.76
C GLU A 66 0.19 -12.93 -5.15
N PRO A 67 -1.10 -13.01 -5.54
CA PRO A 67 -1.57 -12.42 -6.80
C PRO A 67 -1.26 -10.93 -6.96
N ALA A 68 -1.58 -10.10 -5.97
CA ALA A 68 -1.28 -8.67 -5.97
C ALA A 68 0.24 -8.44 -6.02
N ARG A 69 1.01 -9.21 -5.26
CA ARG A 69 2.47 -9.15 -5.32
C ARG A 69 3.01 -9.40 -6.73
N LEU A 70 2.53 -10.44 -7.42
CA LEU A 70 2.98 -10.78 -8.76
C LEU A 70 2.59 -9.73 -9.81
N MET A 71 1.42 -9.11 -9.65
CA MET A 71 0.98 -7.98 -10.48
C MET A 71 1.93 -6.79 -10.35
N GLU A 72 2.17 -6.34 -9.12
CA GLU A 72 3.02 -5.18 -8.82
C GLU A 72 4.48 -5.42 -9.26
N LEU A 73 4.99 -6.65 -9.11
CA LEU A 73 6.32 -7.02 -9.61
C LEU A 73 6.41 -6.98 -11.14
N HIS A 74 5.34 -7.35 -11.85
CA HIS A 74 5.27 -7.24 -13.31
C HIS A 74 5.29 -5.77 -13.77
N GLU A 75 4.51 -4.92 -13.11
CA GLU A 75 4.47 -3.48 -13.35
C GLU A 75 5.83 -2.82 -13.16
N LEU A 76 6.48 -3.11 -12.01
CA LEU A 76 7.83 -2.64 -11.71
C LEU A 76 8.85 -3.07 -12.77
N ALA A 77 8.80 -4.32 -13.22
CA ALA A 77 9.69 -4.84 -14.25
C ALA A 77 9.53 -4.11 -15.60
N ARG A 78 8.31 -3.65 -15.90
CA ARG A 78 7.99 -2.91 -17.14
C ARG A 78 8.16 -1.40 -16.99
N GLN A 79 8.36 -0.90 -15.76
CA GLN A 79 8.28 0.52 -15.41
C GLN A 79 6.97 1.18 -15.89
N GLN A 80 5.87 0.44 -15.75
CA GLN A 80 4.52 0.82 -16.22
C GLN A 80 3.50 0.37 -15.18
N GLY A 81 2.37 1.05 -15.10
CA GLY A 81 1.29 0.72 -14.18
C GLY A 81 1.00 1.85 -13.18
N PRO A 82 -0.17 1.82 -12.52
CA PRO A 82 -0.68 2.92 -11.70
C PRO A 82 0.28 3.31 -10.57
N SER A 83 0.95 2.34 -9.95
CA SER A 83 1.92 2.60 -8.86
C SER A 83 3.16 3.36 -9.36
N VAL A 84 3.66 3.02 -10.55
CA VAL A 84 4.81 3.68 -11.17
C VAL A 84 4.45 5.08 -11.64
N GLU A 85 3.29 5.24 -12.28
CA GLU A 85 2.77 6.54 -12.75
C GLU A 85 2.49 7.49 -11.57
N CYS A 86 1.93 6.99 -10.48
CA CYS A 86 1.72 7.74 -9.24
C CYS A 86 3.06 8.25 -8.68
N PHE A 87 4.06 7.37 -8.59
CA PHE A 87 5.39 7.74 -8.11
C PHE A 87 6.09 8.79 -8.99
N GLN A 88 6.00 8.65 -10.31
CA GLN A 88 6.62 9.57 -11.26
C GLN A 88 5.89 10.91 -11.35
N GLY A 89 4.55 10.89 -11.33
CA GLY A 89 3.71 12.07 -11.47
C GLY A 89 3.48 12.84 -10.17
N GLY A 90 3.66 12.19 -9.01
CA GLY A 90 3.38 12.79 -7.70
C GLY A 90 1.89 13.09 -7.49
N VAL A 91 1.01 12.38 -8.20
CA VAL A 91 -0.44 12.56 -8.18
C VAL A 91 -1.12 11.20 -8.04
N GLN A 92 -2.31 11.18 -7.44
CA GLN A 92 -3.11 9.96 -7.38
C GLN A 92 -3.49 9.51 -8.80
N VAL A 93 -3.27 8.23 -9.08
CA VAL A 93 -3.66 7.58 -10.33
C VAL A 93 -4.74 6.56 -10.02
N GLU A 94 -5.82 6.58 -10.79
CA GLU A 94 -6.89 5.60 -10.74
C GLU A 94 -6.95 4.90 -12.09
N GLU A 95 -6.72 3.59 -12.09
CA GLU A 95 -6.92 2.79 -13.30
C GLU A 95 -8.37 2.36 -13.37
N LEU A 96 -9.15 3.05 -14.21
CA LEU A 96 -10.48 2.62 -14.57
C LEU A 96 -10.36 1.52 -15.62
N GLU A 97 -10.63 0.28 -15.23
CA GLU A 97 -10.82 -0.83 -16.19
C GLU A 97 -11.77 -0.36 -17.31
N PRO A 98 -11.37 -0.47 -18.59
CA PRO A 98 -12.28 -0.14 -19.68
C PRO A 98 -13.52 -1.02 -19.57
N ALA A 99 -14.70 -0.41 -19.65
CA ALA A 99 -15.97 -1.12 -19.62
C ALA A 99 -15.92 -2.29 -20.62
N ARG A 100 -15.99 -3.52 -20.11
CA ARG A 100 -16.10 -4.71 -20.95
C ARG A 100 -17.42 -4.61 -21.73
N GLU A 101 -17.34 -4.43 -23.05
CA GLU A 101 -18.48 -4.59 -23.98
C GLU A 101 -18.97 -6.05 -24.03
#